data_AF-A0A2S3U771-F1
#
_entry.id   AF-A0A2S3U771-F1
#
_cell.length_a   1.000
_cell.length_b   1.000
_cell.length_c   1.000
_cell.angle_alpha   90.00
_cell.angle_beta   90.00
_cell.angle_gamma   90.00
#
_symmetry.space_group_name_H-M   'P 1'
#
loop_
_entity.id
_entity.type
_entity.pdbx_description
1 polymer ?
#
loop_
_entity_poly.entity_id
_entity_poly.type
_entity_poly.pdbx_seq_one_letter_code
_entity_poly.pdbx_strand_id
1 'polypeptide(L)'
;MIFWIAVFINTYDTAAITWQSTLAVLIASGLAIFAIFNIMLANNICDMDEDIALGRHTILYYLGKPVMLQVFAWSYVAGYACLVIAVLMGVLPKFSLLTLLSIIPVWKNTRVFLHKQVKRETFTISIKNATLICLSFIVFMGLGLIFN
;
A
#
# COMPACT_ATOMS: atom_id res chain seq x y z
N MET A 1 2.35 -0.92 13.12
CA MET A 1 2.67 -0.33 14.44
C MET A 1 2.32 1.16 14.49
N ILE A 2 2.94 2.02 13.65
CA ILE A 2 2.71 3.48 13.68
C ILE A 2 1.22 3.86 13.53
N PHE A 3 0.51 3.27 12.57
CA PHE A 3 -0.91 3.58 12.33
C PHE A 3 -1.80 3.20 13.53
N TRP A 4 -1.49 2.11 14.21
CA TRP A 4 -2.24 1.63 15.36
C TRP A 4 -2.00 2.51 16.60
N ILE A 5 -0.75 2.93 16.82
CA ILE A 5 -0.40 3.91 17.86
C ILE A 5 -1.12 5.24 17.59
N ALA A 6 -1.14 5.70 16.34
CA ALA A 6 -1.84 6.92 15.97
C ALA A 6 -3.33 6.85 16.28
N VAL A 7 -4.01 5.76 15.90
CA VAL A 7 -5.43 5.58 16.24
C VAL A 7 -5.62 5.54 17.75
N PHE A 8 -4.83 4.74 18.48
CA PHE A 8 -4.94 4.62 19.93
C PHE A 8 -4.80 5.98 20.64
N ILE A 9 -3.78 6.78 20.31
CA ILE A 9 -3.58 8.10 20.92
C ILE A 9 -4.78 9.03 20.68
N ASN A 10 -5.49 8.88 19.56
CA ASN A 10 -6.66 9.71 19.22
C ASN A 10 -7.98 9.17 19.76
N THR A 11 -8.03 7.93 20.27
CA THR A 11 -9.30 7.29 20.68
C THR A 11 -9.23 6.58 22.04
N TYR A 12 -8.13 6.71 22.80
CA TYR A 12 -7.91 5.90 24.02
C TYR A 12 -8.98 6.11 25.10
N ASP A 13 -9.59 7.30 25.12
CA ASP A 13 -10.62 7.73 26.05
C ASP A 13 -12.03 7.33 25.63
N THR A 14 -12.23 7.01 24.35
CA THR A 14 -13.53 6.82 23.71
C THR A 14 -13.74 5.41 23.14
N ALA A 15 -12.67 4.68 22.84
CA ALA A 15 -12.71 3.35 22.24
C ALA A 15 -11.72 2.39 22.93
N ALA A 16 -12.24 1.25 23.40
CA ALA A 16 -11.42 0.20 23.98
C ALA A 16 -10.58 -0.52 22.90
N ILE A 17 -9.34 -0.88 23.25
CA ILE A 17 -8.53 -1.76 22.42
C ILE A 17 -9.10 -3.18 22.49
N THR A 18 -9.55 -3.67 21.35
CA THR A 18 -10.08 -5.02 21.17
C THR A 18 -9.48 -5.65 19.92
N TRP A 19 -9.67 -6.96 19.75
CA TRP A 19 -9.23 -7.64 18.53
C TRP A 19 -9.97 -7.12 17.30
N GLN A 20 -11.27 -6.80 17.46
CA GLN A 20 -12.12 -6.25 16.41
C GLN A 20 -11.66 -4.86 15.97
N SER A 21 -11.39 -3.95 16.91
CA SER A 21 -10.88 -2.61 16.58
C SER A 21 -9.48 -2.67 15.96
N THR A 22 -8.63 -3.57 16.44
CA THR A 22 -7.30 -3.80 15.85
C THR A 22 -7.39 -4.28 14.40
N LEU A 23 -8.31 -5.20 14.11
CA LEU A 23 -8.55 -5.68 12.74
C LEU A 23 -9.11 -4.55 11.86
N ALA A 24 -10.05 -3.75 12.36
CA ALA A 24 -10.58 -2.59 11.64
C ALA A 24 -9.49 -1.59 11.26
N VAL A 25 -8.58 -1.26 12.19
CA VAL A 25 -7.43 -0.39 11.94
C VAL A 25 -6.48 -0.99 10.91
N LEU A 26 -6.21 -2.30 11.00
CA LEU A 26 -5.34 -2.98 10.03
C LEU A 26 -5.93 -2.93 8.61
N ILE A 27 -7.23 -3.20 8.47
CA ILE A 27 -7.91 -3.16 7.17
C ILE A 27 -7.96 -1.71 6.64
N ALA A 28 -8.34 -0.74 7.46
CA ALA A 28 -8.39 0.68 7.05
C ALA A 28 -7.01 1.23 6.64
N SER A 29 -5.93 0.75 7.24
CA SER A 29 -4.55 1.13 6.88
C SER A 29 -3.95 0.32 5.74
N GLY A 30 -4.61 -0.77 5.30
CA GLY A 30 -4.07 -1.74 4.36
C GLY A 30 -3.61 -1.12 3.04
N LEU A 31 -4.39 -0.19 2.47
CA LEU A 31 -4.02 0.48 1.22
C LEU A 31 -2.67 1.21 1.32
N ALA A 32 -2.46 1.98 2.40
CA ALA A 32 -1.20 2.70 2.63
C ALA A 32 -0.05 1.74 2.96
N ILE A 33 -0.30 0.69 3.75
CA ILE A 33 0.68 -0.34 4.06
C ILE A 33 1.20 -1.00 2.78
N PHE A 34 0.31 -1.43 1.88
CA PHE A 34 0.71 -2.07 0.64
C PHE A 34 1.40 -1.11 -0.34
N ALA A 35 1.02 0.18 -0.36
CA ALA A 35 1.71 1.18 -1.14
C ALA A 35 3.18 1.35 -0.69
N ILE A 36 3.44 1.48 0.61
CA ILE A 36 4.80 1.59 1.17
C ILE A 36 5.58 0.28 0.98
N PHE A 37 4.93 -0.86 1.24
CA PHE A 37 5.50 -2.18 0.98
C PHE A 37 6.00 -2.30 -0.46
N ASN A 38 5.24 -1.79 -1.43
CA ASN A 38 5.63 -1.81 -2.84
C ASN A 38 6.80 -0.88 -3.17
N ILE A 39 6.98 0.24 -2.47
CA ILE A 39 8.21 1.04 -2.59
C ILE A 39 9.40 0.19 -2.16
N MET A 40 9.33 -0.40 -0.97
CA MET A 40 10.43 -1.22 -0.42
C MET A 40 10.72 -2.44 -1.30
N LEU A 41 9.68 -3.11 -1.78
CA LEU A 41 9.81 -4.27 -2.64
C LEU A 41 10.40 -3.89 -4.01
N ALA A 42 9.97 -2.79 -4.61
CA ALA A 42 10.55 -2.30 -5.86
C ALA A 42 12.05 -2.01 -5.72
N ASN A 43 12.47 -1.42 -4.59
CA ASN A 43 13.89 -1.19 -4.31
C ASN A 43 14.66 -2.52 -4.30
N ASN A 44 14.20 -3.50 -3.52
CA ASN A 44 14.84 -4.81 -3.43
C ASN A 44 14.87 -5.53 -4.79
N ILE A 45 13.81 -5.42 -5.61
CA ILE A 45 13.74 -5.98 -6.98
C ILE A 45 14.78 -5.38 -7.92
N CYS A 46 15.07 -4.10 -7.80
CA CYS A 46 16.11 -3.47 -8.58
C CYS A 46 17.52 -3.83 -8.09
N ASP A 47 17.70 -4.05 -6.79
CA ASP A 47 19.00 -4.32 -6.16
C ASP A 47 19.36 -5.81 -6.12
N MET A 48 18.52 -6.71 -6.66
CA MET A 48 18.68 -8.16 -6.50
C MET A 48 20.08 -8.69 -6.88
N ASP A 49 20.59 -8.30 -8.05
CA ASP A 49 21.89 -8.80 -8.54
C ASP A 49 23.06 -8.28 -7.70
N GLU A 50 22.96 -7.02 -7.26
CA GLU A 50 23.95 -6.38 -6.37
C GLU A 50 23.92 -7.02 -4.97
N ASP A 51 22.73 -7.27 -4.43
CA ASP A 51 22.53 -7.93 -3.14
C ASP A 51 23.11 -9.34 -3.14
N ILE A 52 22.92 -10.11 -4.22
CA ILE A 52 23.52 -11.44 -4.38
C ILE A 52 25.05 -11.35 -4.42
N ALA A 53 25.60 -10.42 -5.20
CA ALA A 53 27.05 -10.23 -5.31
C ALA A 53 27.71 -9.84 -3.97
N LEU A 54 26.96 -9.14 -3.10
CA LEU A 54 27.39 -8.75 -1.75
C LEU A 54 27.09 -9.80 -0.67
N GLY A 55 26.57 -10.97 -1.04
CA GLY A 55 26.24 -12.04 -0.09
C GLY A 55 25.01 -11.74 0.79
N ARG A 56 24.13 -10.81 0.38
CA ARG A 56 22.90 -10.49 1.10
C ARG A 56 21.79 -11.47 0.72
N HIS A 57 21.27 -12.19 1.72
CA HIS A 57 20.13 -13.10 1.54
C HIS A 57 18.80 -12.39 1.80
N THR A 58 18.24 -11.74 0.77
CA THR A 58 16.93 -11.09 0.83
C THR A 58 15.80 -12.04 0.43
N ILE A 59 14.53 -11.64 0.57
CA ILE A 59 13.39 -12.45 0.09
C ILE A 59 13.48 -12.75 -1.41
N LEU A 60 14.18 -11.91 -2.18
CA LEU A 60 14.43 -12.15 -3.61
C LEU A 60 15.46 -13.24 -3.86
N TYR A 61 16.45 -13.41 -2.96
CA TYR A 61 17.39 -14.52 -3.03
C TYR A 61 16.64 -15.87 -2.91
N TYR A 62 15.66 -15.95 -2.01
CA TYR A 62 14.92 -17.18 -1.75
C TYR A 62 13.80 -17.47 -2.75
N LEU A 63 13.02 -16.45 -3.13
CA LEU A 63 11.81 -16.62 -3.97
C LEU A 63 12.02 -16.24 -5.43
N GLY A 64 13.10 -15.51 -5.75
CA GLY A 64 13.41 -15.05 -7.10
C GLY A 64 12.57 -13.86 -7.58
N LYS A 65 13.10 -13.20 -8.61
CA LYS A 65 12.47 -12.03 -9.25
C LYS A 65 11.06 -12.31 -9.79
N PRO A 66 10.76 -13.44 -10.47
CA PRO A 66 9.44 -13.68 -11.06
C PRO A 66 8.31 -13.71 -10.03
N VAL A 67 8.53 -14.38 -8.90
CA VAL A 67 7.56 -14.45 -7.80
C VAL A 67 7.37 -13.06 -7.19
N MET A 68 8.47 -12.35 -6.92
CA MET A 68 8.39 -11.04 -6.28
C MET A 68 7.74 -9.97 -7.17
N LEU A 69 7.84 -10.09 -8.50
CA LEU A 69 7.09 -9.25 -9.43
C LEU A 69 5.57 -9.51 -9.35
N GLN A 70 5.15 -10.77 -9.17
CA GLN A 70 3.75 -11.08 -8.93
C GLN A 70 3.28 -10.52 -7.58
N VAL A 71 4.09 -10.69 -6.53
CA VAL A 71 3.80 -10.13 -5.20
C VAL A 71 3.62 -8.61 -5.29
N PHE A 72 4.47 -7.91 -6.04
CA PHE A 72 4.37 -6.46 -6.27
C PHE A 72 3.06 -6.03 -6.96
N ALA A 73 2.55 -6.83 -7.90
CA ALA A 73 1.28 -6.54 -8.56
C ALA A 73 0.09 -6.85 -7.64
N TRP A 74 0.09 -8.02 -7.01
CA TRP A 74 -1.00 -8.49 -6.14
C TRP A 74 -1.14 -7.68 -4.87
N SER A 75 -0.06 -7.13 -4.32
CA SER A 75 -0.12 -6.22 -3.18
C SER A 75 -0.91 -4.95 -3.46
N TYR A 76 -0.87 -4.38 -4.68
CA TYR A 76 -1.76 -3.26 -5.01
C TYR A 76 -3.22 -3.68 -4.98
N VAL A 77 -3.54 -4.84 -5.55
CA VAL A 77 -4.91 -5.40 -5.55
C VAL A 77 -5.38 -5.62 -4.12
N ALA A 78 -4.54 -6.20 -3.26
CA ALA A 78 -4.82 -6.41 -1.85
C ALA A 78 -5.05 -5.08 -1.12
N GLY A 79 -4.25 -4.05 -1.39
CA GLY A 79 -4.44 -2.71 -0.82
C GLY A 79 -5.78 -2.07 -1.19
N TYR A 80 -6.17 -2.15 -2.46
CA TYR A 80 -7.50 -1.66 -2.89
C TYR A 80 -8.64 -2.51 -2.32
N ALA A 81 -8.46 -3.82 -2.17
CA ALA A 81 -9.43 -4.67 -1.50
C ALA A 81 -9.62 -4.26 -0.03
N CYS A 82 -8.53 -3.97 0.69
CA CYS A 82 -8.59 -3.43 2.05
C CYS A 82 -9.40 -2.13 2.14
N LEU A 83 -9.22 -1.20 1.19
CA LEU A 83 -10.03 0.03 1.12
C LEU A 83 -11.52 -0.29 0.99
N VAL A 84 -11.90 -1.17 0.05
CA VAL A 84 -13.30 -1.54 -0.16
C VAL A 84 -13.89 -2.19 1.09
N ILE A 85 -13.17 -3.15 1.69
CA ILE A 85 -13.61 -3.84 2.90
C ILE A 85 -13.77 -2.85 4.06
N ALA A 86 -12.85 -1.90 4.24
CA ALA A 86 -12.93 -0.89 5.29
C ALA A 86 -14.19 0.00 5.16
N VAL A 87 -14.56 0.37 3.94
CA VAL A 87 -15.81 1.13 3.68
C VAL A 87 -17.04 0.26 3.93
N LEU A 88 -17.04 -1.01 3.52
CA LEU A 88 -18.14 -1.95 3.77
C LEU A 88 -18.34 -2.22 5.27
N MET A 89 -17.27 -2.25 6.04
CA MET A 89 -17.31 -2.36 7.51
C MET A 89 -17.77 -1.07 8.20
N GLY A 90 -17.95 0.03 7.47
CA GLY A 90 -18.31 1.34 8.03
C GLY A 90 -17.18 2.04 8.78
N VAL A 91 -15.94 1.56 8.63
CA VAL A 91 -14.75 2.15 9.29
C VAL A 91 -14.30 3.41 8.56
N LEU A 92 -14.51 3.45 7.24
CA LEU A 92 -14.20 4.61 6.40
C LEU A 92 -15.49 5.17 5.75
N PRO A 93 -15.59 6.51 5.57
CA PRO A 93 -16.65 7.15 4.81
C PRO A 93 -16.79 6.59 3.38
N LYS A 94 -18.02 6.61 2.86
CA LYS A 94 -18.32 6.09 1.51
C LYS A 94 -17.53 6.80 0.41
N PHE A 95 -17.27 8.10 0.57
CA PHE A 95 -16.50 8.89 -0.39
C PHE A 95 -15.07 8.38 -0.58
N SER A 96 -14.48 7.71 0.41
CA SER A 96 -13.14 7.13 0.30
C SER A 96 -13.03 6.10 -0.85
N LEU A 97 -14.14 5.53 -1.32
CA LEU A 97 -14.17 4.68 -2.53
C LEU A 97 -13.76 5.41 -3.80
N LEU A 98 -13.87 6.75 -3.87
CA LEU A 98 -13.39 7.51 -5.02
C LEU A 98 -11.86 7.40 -5.19
N THR A 99 -11.13 6.98 -4.15
CA THR A 99 -9.70 6.63 -4.25
C THR A 99 -9.45 5.52 -5.28
N LEU A 100 -10.45 4.67 -5.58
CA LEU A 100 -10.36 3.64 -6.63
C LEU A 100 -10.11 4.24 -8.02
N LEU A 101 -10.38 5.53 -8.26
CA LEU A 101 -10.02 6.21 -9.51
C LEU A 101 -8.50 6.21 -9.75
N SER A 102 -7.69 6.14 -8.69
CA SER A 102 -6.24 6.02 -8.79
C SER A 102 -5.76 4.66 -9.34
N ILE A 103 -6.63 3.65 -9.42
CA ILE A 103 -6.31 2.34 -10.01
C ILE A 103 -5.84 2.49 -11.45
N ILE A 104 -6.45 3.37 -12.24
CA ILE A 104 -6.15 3.53 -13.67
C ILE A 104 -4.66 3.89 -13.90
N PRO A 105 -4.15 5.01 -13.35
CA PRO A 105 -2.73 5.34 -13.44
C PRO A 105 -1.82 4.36 -12.70
N VAL A 106 -2.23 3.83 -11.54
CA VAL A 106 -1.43 2.84 -10.78
C VAL A 106 -1.21 1.57 -11.60
N TRP A 107 -2.24 1.06 -12.26
CA TRP A 107 -2.16 -0.13 -13.11
C TRP A 107 -1.21 0.08 -14.29
N LYS A 108 -1.31 1.23 -14.97
CA LYS A 108 -0.42 1.59 -16.08
C LYS A 108 1.05 1.60 -15.60
N ASN A 109 1.30 2.25 -14.48
CA ASN A 109 2.61 2.34 -13.85
C ASN A 109 3.14 0.97 -13.44
N THR A 110 2.31 0.14 -12.82
CA THR A 110 2.67 -1.23 -12.42
C THR A 110 3.09 -2.06 -13.63
N ARG A 111 2.37 -1.97 -14.76
CA ARG A 111 2.77 -2.68 -16.00
C ARG A 111 4.14 -2.22 -16.52
N VAL A 112 4.46 -0.93 -16.45
CA VAL A 112 5.79 -0.42 -16.82
C VAL A 112 6.86 -1.01 -15.92
N PHE A 113 6.63 -1.03 -14.60
CA PHE A 113 7.58 -1.63 -13.66
C PHE A 113 7.73 -3.14 -13.88
N LEU A 114 6.66 -3.87 -14.19
CA LEU A 114 6.73 -5.31 -14.47
C LEU A 114 7.53 -5.64 -15.74
N HIS A 115 7.61 -4.70 -16.69
CA HIS A 115 8.37 -4.91 -17.92
C HIS A 115 9.87 -4.61 -17.75
N LYS A 116 10.24 -3.61 -16.94
CA LYS A 116 11.64 -3.22 -16.72
C LYS A 116 11.89 -2.83 -15.26
N GLN A 117 12.90 -3.42 -14.63
CA GLN A 117 13.27 -3.17 -13.22
C GLN A 117 14.67 -2.59 -13.09
N VAL A 118 14.89 -1.41 -13.67
CA VAL A 118 16.16 -0.67 -13.55
C VAL A 118 15.93 0.46 -12.57
N LYS A 119 16.69 0.49 -11.46
CA LYS A 119 16.47 1.41 -10.34
C LYS A 119 16.33 2.87 -10.78
N ARG A 120 17.25 3.34 -11.62
CA ARG A 120 17.27 4.73 -12.11
C ARG A 120 16.07 5.09 -12.99
N GLU A 121 15.40 4.10 -13.59
CA GLU A 121 14.33 4.33 -14.56
C GLU A 121 12.94 4.04 -13.98
N THR A 122 12.79 2.93 -13.25
CA THR A 122 11.47 2.39 -12.90
C THR A 122 11.21 2.31 -11.40
N PHE A 123 12.21 2.45 -10.52
CA PHE A 123 11.96 2.53 -9.07
C PHE A 123 11.07 3.72 -8.72
N THR A 124 11.28 4.90 -9.32
CA THR A 124 10.46 6.09 -9.07
C THR A 124 8.98 5.87 -9.38
N ILE A 125 8.63 4.87 -10.19
CA ILE A 125 7.24 4.51 -10.48
C ILE A 125 6.51 4.02 -9.21
N SER A 126 7.16 3.24 -8.34
CA SER A 126 6.54 2.78 -7.09
C SER A 126 6.28 3.95 -6.15
N ILE A 127 7.19 4.93 -6.10
CA ILE A 127 7.01 6.18 -5.35
C ILE A 127 5.82 6.97 -5.92
N LYS A 128 5.76 7.16 -7.25
CA LYS A 128 4.64 7.86 -7.90
C LYS A 128 3.29 7.19 -7.61
N ASN A 129 3.23 5.86 -7.64
CA ASN A 129 2.03 5.11 -7.28
C ASN A 129 1.62 5.36 -5.82
N ALA A 130 2.55 5.25 -4.88
CA ALA A 130 2.26 5.49 -3.47
C ALA A 130 1.79 6.93 -3.22
N THR A 131 2.46 7.93 -3.81
CA THR A 131 2.04 9.33 -3.71
C THR A 131 0.63 9.53 -4.26
N LEU A 132 0.33 8.99 -5.43
CA LEU A 132 -0.98 9.11 -6.05
C LEU A 132 -2.09 8.46 -5.20
N ILE A 133 -1.84 7.26 -4.67
CA ILE A 133 -2.76 6.55 -3.80
C ILE A 133 -3.02 7.37 -2.53
N CYS A 134 -1.96 7.82 -1.85
CA CYS A 134 -2.08 8.57 -0.60
C CYS A 134 -2.79 9.92 -0.80
N LEU A 135 -2.43 10.68 -1.84
CA LEU A 135 -3.08 11.97 -2.11
C LEU A 135 -4.56 11.80 -2.45
N SER A 136 -4.88 10.82 -3.30
CA SER A 136 -6.28 10.50 -3.63
C SER A 136 -7.06 10.13 -2.37
N PHE A 137 -6.47 9.27 -1.52
CA PHE A 137 -7.07 8.85 -0.27
C PHE A 137 -7.31 10.01 0.67
N ILE A 138 -6.33 10.89 0.89
CA ILE A 138 -6.45 12.06 1.77
C ILE A 138 -7.60 12.98 1.29
N VAL A 139 -7.66 13.28 -0.01
CA VAL A 139 -8.69 14.16 -0.58
C VAL A 139 -10.07 13.56 -0.39
N PHE A 140 -10.29 12.30 -0.79
CA PHE A 140 -11.62 11.69 -0.76
C PHE A 140 -12.08 11.29 0.64
N MET A 141 -11.15 10.89 1.51
CA MET A 141 -11.43 10.71 2.94
C MET A 141 -11.84 12.04 3.58
N GLY A 142 -11.10 13.12 3.31
CA GLY A 142 -11.40 14.45 3.84
C GLY A 142 -12.77 14.97 3.38
N LEU A 143 -13.09 14.82 2.09
CA LEU A 143 -14.43 15.10 1.57
C LEU A 143 -15.50 14.23 2.24
N GLY A 144 -15.20 12.95 2.44
CA GLY A 144 -16.06 12.03 3.17
C GLY A 144 -16.38 12.51 4.59
N LEU A 145 -15.41 13.06 5.32
CA LEU A 145 -15.67 13.60 6.66
C LEU A 145 -16.54 14.86 6.67
N ILE A 146 -16.58 15.61 5.57
CA ILE A 146 -17.38 16.85 5.46
C ILE A 146 -18.81 16.55 4.99
N PHE A 147 -18.98 15.58 4.08
CA PHE A 147 -20.24 15.33 3.37
C PHE A 147 -20.97 14.03 3.75
N ASN A 148 -20.43 13.24 4.69
CA ASN A 148 -21.02 12.01 5.21
C ASN A 148 -21.64 12.24 6.59
#